data_AF-A0A7G5MZF7-F1
#
_entry.id   AF-A0A7G5MZF7-F1
#
_cell.length_a   1.000
_cell.length_b   1.000
_cell.length_c   1.000
_cell.angle_alpha   90.00
_cell.angle_beta   90.00
_cell.angle_gamma   90.00
#
_symmetry.space_group_name_H-M   'P 1'
#
loop_
_entity.id
_entity.type
_entity.pdbx_description
1 polymer ?
#
loop_
_entity_poly.entity_id
_entity_poly.type
_entity_poly.pdbx_seq_one_letter_code
_entity_poly.pdbx_strand_id
1 'polypeptide(L)'
;MKMQVAYYYRTTHRDHGYEKYVEPGRKAFRRRYGKRTLEEHFFWDEASGVDANRKAFRQLIEEIQAGHVRVVVTRDATMIARDWQQFFEFMEACDKAGVPVICINEDGDAGKQYECVKRFVKEYFGREKVL
;
A
#
# COMPACT_ATOMS: atom_id res chain seq x y z
N MET A 1 10.25 14.35 -15.81
CA MET A 1 10.45 13.83 -14.44
C MET A 1 9.82 12.45 -14.36
N LYS A 2 10.57 11.42 -13.91
CA LYS A 2 10.02 10.06 -13.76
C LYS A 2 9.16 10.00 -12.51
N MET A 3 8.05 9.27 -12.57
CA MET A 3 7.21 9.06 -11.41
C MET A 3 7.68 7.83 -10.64
N GLN A 4 8.03 8.02 -9.37
CA GLN A 4 8.50 6.96 -8.48
C GLN A 4 7.30 6.13 -7.99
N VAL A 5 7.18 4.90 -8.50
CA VAL A 5 6.06 4.01 -8.17
C VAL A 5 6.60 2.83 -7.39
N ALA A 6 6.09 2.64 -6.18
CA ALA A 6 6.39 1.48 -5.36
C ALA A 6 5.31 0.41 -5.55
N TYR A 7 5.73 -0.83 -5.77
CA TYR A 7 4.89 -2.00 -5.80
C TYR A 7 5.14 -2.80 -4.53
N TYR A 8 4.11 -3.01 -3.72
CA TYR A 8 4.20 -3.82 -2.51
C TYR A 8 3.42 -5.11 -2.63
N TYR A 9 4.11 -6.23 -2.42
CA TYR A 9 3.51 -7.55 -2.38
C TYR A 9 4.05 -8.37 -1.22
N ARG A 10 3.23 -9.28 -0.74
CA ARG A 10 3.57 -10.25 0.30
C ARG A 10 3.11 -11.62 -0.15
N THR A 11 3.97 -12.60 0.02
CA THR A 11 3.65 -14.00 -0.25
C THR A 11 3.70 -14.81 1.03
N THR A 12 3.09 -15.99 0.98
CA THR A 12 3.29 -17.02 1.99
C THR A 12 4.15 -18.13 1.39
N HIS A 13 4.75 -18.98 2.21
CA HIS A 13 5.52 -20.14 1.74
C HIS A 13 4.74 -21.10 0.82
N ARG A 14 3.41 -21.00 0.73
CA ARG A 14 2.58 -21.82 -0.19
C ARG A 14 2.31 -21.14 -1.53
N ASP A 15 2.59 -19.85 -1.62
CA ASP A 15 2.26 -19.02 -2.77
C ASP A 15 3.50 -18.24 -3.17
N HIS A 16 4.43 -18.88 -3.88
CA HIS A 16 5.72 -18.28 -4.21
C HIS A 16 5.58 -17.23 -5.31
N GLY A 17 6.30 -16.12 -5.13
CA GLY A 17 6.47 -15.11 -6.16
C GLY A 17 5.38 -14.03 -6.20
N TYR A 18 5.82 -12.78 -6.36
CA TYR A 18 4.93 -11.63 -6.57
C TYR A 18 4.76 -11.28 -8.05
N GLU A 19 5.47 -11.97 -8.94
CA GLU A 19 5.56 -11.70 -10.38
C GLU A 19 4.17 -11.70 -11.04
N LYS A 20 3.30 -12.60 -10.59
CA LYS A 20 1.90 -12.68 -11.04
C LYS A 20 1.09 -11.39 -10.81
N TYR A 21 1.54 -10.52 -9.90
CA TYR A 21 0.89 -9.24 -9.61
C TYR A 21 1.50 -8.06 -10.34
N VAL A 22 2.68 -8.20 -10.97
CA VAL A 22 3.41 -7.09 -11.61
C VAL A 22 2.60 -6.49 -12.75
N GLU A 23 2.18 -7.29 -13.73
CA GLU A 23 1.38 -6.78 -14.86
C GLU A 23 -0.02 -6.29 -14.45
N PRO A 24 -0.77 -7.01 -13.58
CA PRO A 24 -2.00 -6.47 -13.01
C PRO A 24 -1.81 -5.14 -12.28
N GLY A 25 -0.72 -4.99 -11.51
CA GLY A 25 -0.37 -3.75 -10.81
C GLY A 25 -0.07 -2.61 -11.79
N ARG A 26 0.75 -2.86 -12.81
CA ARG A 26 0.99 -1.89 -13.89
C ARG A 26 -0.28 -1.50 -14.63
N LYS A 27 -1.22 -2.43 -14.84
CA LYS A 27 -2.53 -2.15 -15.44
C LYS A 27 -3.37 -1.26 -14.53
N ALA A 28 -3.44 -1.55 -13.23
CA ALA A 28 -4.16 -0.74 -12.25
C ALA A 28 -3.60 0.70 -12.20
N PHE A 29 -2.27 0.82 -12.21
CA PHE A 29 -1.58 2.11 -12.32
C PHE A 29 -1.97 2.88 -13.59
N ARG A 30 -1.86 2.24 -14.77
CA ARG A 30 -2.18 2.86 -16.07
C ARG A 30 -3.65 3.26 -16.16
N ARG A 31 -4.56 2.52 -15.52
CA ARG A 31 -5.98 2.88 -15.45
C ARG A 31 -6.20 4.20 -14.71
N ARG A 32 -5.44 4.45 -13.64
CA ARG A 32 -5.56 5.67 -12.81
C ARG A 32 -4.84 6.88 -13.39
N TYR A 33 -3.67 6.69 -13.98
CA TYR A 33 -2.77 7.78 -14.38
C TYR A 33 -2.44 7.82 -15.89
N GLY A 34 -2.90 6.86 -16.67
CA GLY A 34 -2.55 6.71 -18.08
C GLY A 34 -1.09 6.27 -18.28
N LYS A 35 -0.58 6.45 -19.50
CA LYS A 35 0.84 6.18 -19.80
C LYS A 35 1.70 7.29 -19.20
N ARG A 36 2.71 6.90 -18.44
CA ARG A 36 3.67 7.79 -17.76
C ARG A 36 5.06 7.17 -17.84
N THR A 37 6.10 7.99 -17.74
CA THR A 37 7.47 7.51 -17.56
C THR A 37 7.67 7.19 -16.09
N LEU A 38 7.91 5.91 -15.79
CA LEU A 38 7.98 5.39 -14.44
C LEU A 38 9.42 5.09 -14.05
N GLU A 39 9.67 5.17 -12.74
CA GLU A 39 10.75 4.47 -12.07
C GLU A 39 10.08 3.55 -11.05
N GLU A 40 10.20 2.24 -11.29
CA GLU A 40 9.45 1.21 -10.57
C GLU A 40 10.35 0.57 -9.50
N HIS A 41 9.84 0.54 -8.27
CA HIS A 41 10.50 -0.09 -7.12
C HIS A 41 9.62 -1.23 -6.61
N PHE A 42 10.20 -2.41 -6.43
CA PHE A 42 9.46 -3.59 -5.97
C PHE A 42 9.88 -3.94 -4.54
N PHE A 43 8.90 -3.93 -3.64
CA PHE A 43 9.04 -4.30 -2.23
C PHE A 43 8.29 -5.60 -2.01
N TRP A 44 8.99 -6.61 -1.50
CA TRP A 44 8.44 -7.93 -1.32
C TRP A 44 8.88 -8.58 -0.01
N ASP A 45 7.92 -9.14 0.72
CA ASP A 45 8.16 -9.97 1.90
C ASP A 45 7.58 -11.39 1.68
N GLU A 46 8.38 -12.42 1.98
CA GLU A 46 7.87 -13.79 2.17
C GLU A 46 7.57 -14.00 3.66
N ALA A 47 6.39 -13.57 4.09
CA ALA A 47 6.00 -13.60 5.49
C ALA A 47 4.48 -13.62 5.68
N SER A 48 4.03 -14.10 6.85
CA SER A 48 2.63 -13.98 7.24
C SER A 48 2.25 -12.51 7.46
N GLY A 49 1.03 -12.10 7.12
CA GLY A 49 0.57 -10.70 7.26
C GLY A 49 0.31 -10.23 8.70
N VAL A 50 0.74 -11.02 9.68
CA VAL A 50 0.78 -10.70 11.12
C VAL A 50 2.22 -10.64 11.64
N ASP A 51 3.21 -11.00 10.82
CA ASP A 51 4.61 -10.92 11.19
C ASP A 51 5.03 -9.45 11.21
N ALA A 52 5.48 -8.99 12.38
CA ALA A 52 5.98 -7.63 12.55
C ALA A 52 7.32 -7.43 11.81
N ASN A 53 8.11 -8.49 11.56
CA ASN A 53 9.46 -8.42 10.99
C ASN A 53 9.53 -8.38 9.45
N ARG A 54 8.54 -7.75 8.82
CA ARG A 54 8.49 -7.53 7.37
C ARG A 54 9.46 -6.40 6.98
N LYS A 55 10.65 -6.79 6.50
CA LYS A 55 11.73 -5.84 6.17
C LYS A 55 11.35 -4.94 5.01
N ALA A 56 10.76 -5.48 3.94
CA ALA A 56 10.40 -4.69 2.77
C ALA A 56 9.21 -3.77 3.09
N PHE A 57 8.27 -4.21 3.93
CA PHE A 57 7.19 -3.35 4.44
C PHE A 57 7.71 -2.14 5.21
N ARG A 58 8.62 -2.36 6.17
CA ARG A 58 9.22 -1.25 6.96
C ARG A 58 10.01 -0.31 6.07
N GLN A 59 10.85 -0.85 5.19
CA GLN A 59 11.60 -0.06 4.23
C GLN A 59 10.67 0.78 3.35
N LEU A 60 9.56 0.22 2.87
CA LEU A 60 8.60 0.99 2.08
C LEU A 60 8.00 2.16 2.86
N ILE A 61 7.67 1.98 4.15
CA ILE A 61 7.20 3.08 5.00
C ILE A 61 8.26 4.17 5.11
N GLU A 62 9.53 3.80 5.31
CA GLU A 62 10.65 4.76 5.36
C GLU A 62 10.81 5.53 4.04
N GLU A 63 10.72 4.85 2.89
CA GLU A 63 10.81 5.47 1.55
C GLU A 63 9.62 6.39 1.24
N ILE A 64 8.43 6.08 1.76
CA ILE A 64 7.25 6.95 1.69
C ILE A 64 7.49 8.21 2.54
N GLN A 65 7.95 8.06 3.77
CA GLN A 65 8.20 9.16 4.70
C GLN A 65 9.34 10.06 4.24
N ALA A 66 10.37 9.49 3.59
CA ALA A 66 11.47 10.24 2.96
C ALA A 66 11.03 10.99 1.69
N GLY A 67 9.81 10.75 1.19
CA GLY A 67 9.31 11.37 -0.03
C GLY A 67 9.97 10.83 -1.29
N HIS A 68 10.49 9.61 -1.28
CA HIS A 68 11.05 8.95 -2.45
C HIS A 68 9.97 8.24 -3.28
N VAL A 69 8.84 7.88 -2.66
CA VAL A 69 7.69 7.28 -3.34
C VAL A 69 6.66 8.34 -3.70
N ARG A 70 6.03 8.22 -4.87
CA ARG A 70 4.91 9.09 -5.29
C ARG A 70 3.58 8.36 -5.35
N VAL A 71 3.58 7.04 -5.56
CA VAL A 71 2.39 6.19 -5.62
C VAL A 71 2.76 4.80 -5.11
N VAL A 72 1.88 4.18 -4.33
CA VAL A 72 1.97 2.75 -3.99
C VAL A 72 0.94 1.97 -4.81
N VAL A 73 1.36 0.82 -5.33
CA VAL A 73 0.48 -0.15 -5.97
C VAL A 73 0.57 -1.48 -5.22
N THR A 74 -0.57 -2.08 -4.91
CA THR A 74 -0.64 -3.37 -4.23
C THR A 74 -1.87 -4.16 -4.69
N ARG A 75 -2.04 -5.39 -4.20
CA ARG A 75 -3.20 -6.21 -4.57
C ARG A 75 -4.49 -5.72 -3.91
N ASP A 76 -4.49 -5.62 -2.60
CA ASP A 76 -5.63 -5.24 -1.74
C ASP A 76 -5.12 -4.90 -0.33
N ALA A 77 -6.01 -4.45 0.56
CA ALA A 77 -5.69 -4.14 1.96
C ALA A 77 -5.00 -5.29 2.70
N THR A 78 -5.40 -6.54 2.45
CA THR A 78 -4.82 -7.73 3.13
C THR A 78 -3.40 -8.05 2.68
N MET A 79 -3.01 -7.54 1.50
CA MET A 79 -1.64 -7.57 1.02
C MET A 79 -0.75 -6.64 1.84
N ILE A 80 -1.25 -5.44 2.17
CA ILE A 80 -0.58 -4.45 3.02
C ILE A 80 -0.40 -5.01 4.44
N ALA A 81 -1.49 -5.40 5.10
CA ALA A 81 -1.45 -6.01 6.42
C ALA A 81 -2.79 -6.69 6.73
N ARG A 82 -2.76 -7.75 7.55
CA ARG A 82 -3.97 -8.31 8.18
C ARG A 82 -4.14 -7.84 9.62
N ASP A 83 -3.04 -7.42 10.24
CA ASP A 83 -3.06 -6.73 11.51
C ASP A 83 -3.51 -5.28 11.30
N TRP A 84 -4.49 -4.85 12.09
CA TRP A 84 -5.13 -3.54 11.94
C TRP A 84 -4.15 -2.40 12.28
N GLN A 85 -3.28 -2.60 13.28
CA GLN A 85 -2.32 -1.57 13.69
C GLN A 85 -1.30 -1.30 12.58
N GLN A 86 -0.71 -2.36 12.00
CA GLN A 86 0.18 -2.24 10.84
C GLN A 86 -0.51 -1.65 9.61
N PHE A 87 -1.79 -1.98 9.38
CA PHE A 87 -2.57 -1.39 8.29
C PHE A 87 -2.69 0.13 8.45
N PHE A 88 -3.10 0.61 9.63
CA PHE A 88 -3.25 2.05 9.86
C PHE A 88 -1.91 2.78 9.91
N GLU A 89 -0.86 2.17 10.43
CA GLU A 89 0.50 2.72 10.37
C GLU A 89 0.89 3.04 8.93
N PHE A 90 0.70 2.07 8.03
CA PHE A 90 0.99 2.22 6.61
C PHE A 90 0.13 3.28 5.93
N MET A 91 -1.19 3.21 6.14
CA MET A 91 -2.13 4.14 5.51
C MET A 91 -1.94 5.58 6.01
N GLU A 92 -1.64 5.77 7.30
CA GLU A 92 -1.30 7.10 7.82
C GLU A 92 0.03 7.63 7.29
N ALA A 93 1.04 6.79 7.08
CA ALA A 93 2.28 7.20 6.45
C ALA A 93 2.04 7.68 5.01
N CYS A 94 1.22 6.94 4.26
CA CYS A 94 0.79 7.33 2.91
C CYS A 94 0.00 8.64 2.91
N ASP A 95 -1.01 8.79 3.78
CA ASP A 95 -1.87 9.97 3.87
C ASP A 95 -1.06 11.23 4.21
N LYS A 96 -0.19 11.14 5.24
CA LYS A 96 0.69 12.24 5.65
C LYS A 96 1.65 12.68 4.54
N ALA A 97 2.15 11.73 3.74
CA ALA A 97 3.04 12.01 2.62
C ALA A 97 2.30 12.39 1.32
N GLY A 98 0.96 12.36 1.29
CA GLY A 98 0.17 12.58 0.08
C GLY A 98 0.39 11.51 -0.99
N VAL A 99 0.77 10.29 -0.58
CA VAL A 99 1.04 9.15 -1.48
C VAL A 99 -0.23 8.31 -1.64
N PRO A 100 -0.87 8.30 -2.82
CA PRO A 100 -2.05 7.47 -3.06
C PRO A 100 -1.67 6.00 -3.15
N VAL A 101 -2.57 5.16 -2.64
CA VAL A 101 -2.50 3.70 -2.71
C VAL A 101 -3.49 3.20 -3.76
N ILE A 102 -3.00 2.42 -4.74
CA ILE A 102 -3.82 1.78 -5.77
C ILE A 102 -3.88 0.28 -5.50
N CYS A 103 -5.09 -0.26 -5.36
CA CYS A 103 -5.31 -1.70 -5.30
C CYS A 103 -5.64 -2.28 -6.68
N ILE A 104 -5.13 -3.48 -6.96
CA ILE A 104 -5.51 -4.28 -8.14
C ILE A 104 -6.97 -4.74 -8.00
N ASN A 105 -7.35 -5.24 -6.82
CA ASN A 105 -8.68 -5.71 -6.49
C ASN A 105 -9.49 -4.56 -5.88
N GLU A 106 -10.55 -4.12 -6.57
CA GLU A 106 -11.36 -2.97 -6.14
C GLU A 106 -12.26 -3.27 -4.94
N ASP A 107 -12.63 -4.53 -4.73
CA ASP A 107 -13.43 -5.00 -3.59
C ASP A 107 -12.65 -4.95 -2.27
N GLY A 108 -11.32 -5.08 -2.35
CA GLY A 108 -10.40 -5.03 -1.23
C GLY A 108 -9.59 -3.73 -1.17
N ASP A 109 -10.11 -2.63 -1.73
CA ASP A 109 -9.37 -1.38 -1.85
C ASP A 109 -9.02 -0.77 -0.49
N ALA A 110 -7.72 -0.61 -0.24
CA ALA A 110 -7.18 -0.11 1.01
C ALA A 110 -7.56 1.35 1.29
N GLY A 111 -7.60 2.19 0.26
CA GLY A 111 -7.99 3.59 0.38
C GLY A 111 -9.43 3.74 0.83
N LYS A 112 -10.36 3.00 0.20
CA LYS A 112 -11.79 2.98 0.60
C LYS A 112 -11.97 2.51 2.04
N GLN A 113 -11.25 1.47 2.46
CA GLN A 113 -11.33 0.96 3.84
C GLN A 113 -10.78 1.97 4.85
N TYR A 114 -9.65 2.61 4.55
CA TYR A 114 -9.05 3.64 5.39
C TYR A 114 -9.97 4.86 5.55
N GLU A 115 -10.50 5.40 4.46
CA GLU A 115 -11.43 6.54 4.51
C GLU A 115 -12.72 6.22 5.29
N CYS A 116 -13.24 4.99 5.15
CA CYS A 116 -14.40 4.56 5.93
C CYS A 116 -14.12 4.63 7.44
N VAL A 117 -12.98 4.10 7.89
CA VAL A 117 -12.61 4.11 9.30
C VAL A 117 -12.26 5.51 9.78
N LYS A 118 -11.52 6.29 9.00
CA LYS A 118 -11.17 7.69 9.32
C LYS A 118 -12.42 8.54 9.52
N ARG A 119 -13.41 8.39 8.63
CA ARG A 119 -14.72 9.05 8.77
C ARG A 119 -15.43 8.62 10.06
N PHE A 120 -15.50 7.31 10.33
CA PHE A 120 -16.10 6.80 11.56
C PHE A 120 -15.41 7.37 12.81
N VAL A 121 -14.09 7.37 12.85
CA VAL A 121 -13.32 7.89 13.98
C VAL A 121 -13.57 9.39 14.19
N LYS A 122 -13.64 10.16 13.11
CA LYS A 122 -13.95 11.59 13.16
C LYS A 122 -15.36 11.86 13.65
N GLU A 123 -16.36 11.18 13.12
CA GLU A 123 -17.76 11.41 13.44
C GLU A 123 -18.12 11.00 14.87
N TYR A 124 -17.58 9.88 15.36
CA TYR A 124 -17.97 9.31 16.66
C TYR A 124 -17.03 9.69 17.81
N PHE A 125 -15.77 9.99 17.53
CA PHE A 125 -14.77 10.31 18.56
C PHE A 125 -14.14 11.70 18.41
N GLY A 126 -14.49 12.47 17.37
CA GLY A 126 -13.95 13.81 17.13
C GLY A 126 -12.44 13.83 16.82
N ARG A 127 -11.86 12.68 16.45
CA ARG A 127 -10.42 12.52 16.19
C ARG A 127 -10.14 12.54 14.69
N GLU A 128 -9.07 13.22 14.28
CA GLU A 128 -8.60 13.22 12.88
C GLU A 128 -7.72 11.99 12.54
N LYS A 129 -7.08 11.37 13.54
CA LYS A 129 -6.22 10.19 13.38
C LYS A 129 -6.87 8.93 13.94
N VAL A 130 -6.68 7.82 13.22
CA VAL A 130 -7.19 6.50 13.62
C VAL A 130 -6.32 5.91 14.72
N LEU A 131 -4.98 6.04 14.61
CA LEU A 131 -4.04 5.72 15.69
C LEU A 131 -3.97 6.87 16.69
#